data_AF-F6H265-F1
#
_entry.id   AF-F6H265-F1
#
_cell.length_a   1.000
_cell.length_b   1.000
_cell.length_c   1.000
_cell.angle_alpha   90.00
_cell.angle_beta   90.00
_cell.angle_gamma   90.00
#
_symmetry.space_group_name_H-M   'P 1'
#
loop_
_entity.id
_entity.type
_entity.pdbx_description
1 polymer ?
#
loop_
_entity_poly.entity_id
_entity_poly.type
_entity_poly.pdbx_seq_one_letter_code
_entity_poly.pdbx_strand_id
1 'polypeptide(L)' 'MFTSASPWRYFFEVMSFFATAEHEKERLQYFASPKGRDDLYQYNQKERITVLEVLEDFPSVQMPFEWLLQLVPTPFLLLH' A
#
# COMPACT_ATOMS: atom_id res chain seq x y z
N MET A 1 9.33 18.44 -0.41
CA MET A 1 10.28 17.34 -0.66
C MET A 1 9.81 16.11 0.12
N PHE A 2 8.98 15.24 -0.48
CA PHE A 2 8.58 13.96 0.13
C PHE A 2 8.83 12.78 -0.82
N THR A 3 9.78 12.90 -1.74
CA THR A 3 10.00 11.93 -2.83
C THR A 3 11.15 10.95 -2.50
N SER A 4 11.11 10.33 -1.32
CA SER A 4 11.94 9.15 -1.00
C SER A 4 11.15 8.00 -0.38
N ALA A 5 9.82 8.12 -0.30
CA ALA A 5 8.96 7.02 0.11
C ALA A 5 8.78 6.05 -1.06
N SER A 6 9.05 4.76 -0.83
CA SER A 6 8.72 3.67 -1.76
C SER A 6 7.23 3.74 -2.13
N PRO A 7 6.81 3.42 -3.37
CA PRO A 7 5.41 3.37 -3.78
C PRO A 7 4.53 2.56 -2.81
N TRP A 8 5.09 1.48 -2.26
CA TRP A 8 4.43 0.66 -1.24
C TRP A 8 4.16 1.43 0.04
N ARG A 9 5.10 2.26 0.50
CA ARG A 9 4.91 3.03 1.74
C ARG A 9 3.71 3.98 1.62
N TYR A 10 3.56 4.65 0.46
CA TYR A 10 2.40 5.48 0.18
C TYR A 10 1.12 4.65 0.06
N PHE A 11 1.17 3.49 -0.60
CA PHE A 11 0.04 2.57 -0.67
C PHE A 11 -0.46 2.14 0.72
N PHE A 12 0.44 1.74 1.62
CA PHE A 12 0.12 1.39 3.01
C PHE A 12 -0.45 2.57 3.82
N GLU A 13 0.05 3.79 3.57
CA GLU A 13 -0.50 5.01 4.15
C GLU A 13 -1.96 5.23 3.71
N VAL A 14 -2.23 5.13 2.40
CA VAL A 14 -3.58 5.26 1.84
C VAL A 14 -4.52 4.19 2.38
N MET A 15 -4.10 2.92 2.41
CA MET A 15 -4.89 1.82 2.98
C MET A 15 -5.33 2.08 4.41
N SER A 16 -4.50 2.73 5.24
CA SER A 16 -4.82 2.99 6.64
C SER A 16 -6.05 3.89 6.84
N PHE A 17 -6.42 4.71 5.85
CA PHE A 17 -7.64 5.52 5.90
C PHE A 17 -8.92 4.72 5.63
N PHE A 18 -8.79 3.57 4.98
CA PHE A 18 -9.91 2.70 4.59
C PHE A 18 -10.06 1.47 5.49
N ALA A 19 -9.10 1.21 6.38
CA ALA A 19 -9.20 0.16 7.38
C ALA A 19 -10.22 0.50 8.46
N THR A 20 -11.10 -0.45 8.78
CA THR A 20 -12.12 -0.31 9.83
C THR A 20 -11.74 -1.01 11.13
N ALA A 21 -10.84 -1.99 11.08
CA ALA A 21 -10.32 -2.66 12.27
C ALA A 21 -9.08 -1.94 12.79
N GLU A 22 -9.07 -1.59 14.08
CA GLU A 22 -8.01 -0.76 14.68
C GLU A 22 -6.63 -1.41 14.56
N HIS A 23 -6.53 -2.73 14.78
CA HIS A 23 -5.26 -3.45 14.71
C HIS A 23 -4.66 -3.46 13.28
N GLU A 24 -5.50 -3.56 12.24
CA GLU A 24 -5.05 -3.45 10.86
C GLU A 24 -4.58 -2.02 10.56
N LYS A 25 -5.34 -1.02 11.00
CA LYS A 25 -4.98 0.38 10.85
C LYS A 25 -3.64 0.71 11.50
N GLU A 26 -3.41 0.28 12.74
CA GLU A 26 -2.13 0.44 13.44
C GLU A 26 -0.98 -0.23 12.68
N ARG A 27 -1.20 -1.42 12.12
CA ARG A 27 -0.21 -2.14 11.33
C ARG A 27 0.13 -1.43 10.02
N LEU A 28 -0.87 -0.94 9.30
CA LEU A 28 -0.71 -0.17 8.06
C LEU A 28 0.04 1.14 8.33
N GLN A 29 -0.31 1.86 9.40
CA GLN A 29 0.39 3.08 9.82
C GLN A 29 1.84 2.81 10.23
N TYR A 30 2.09 1.66 10.89
CA TYR A 30 3.45 1.24 11.21
C TYR A 30 4.28 1.02 9.94
N PHE A 31 3.76 0.29 8.94
CA PHE A 31 4.43 0.11 7.65
C PHE A 31 4.61 1.43 6.88
N ALA A 32 3.69 2.38 7.01
CA ALA A 32 3.82 3.73 6.46
C ALA A 32 4.83 4.62 7.23
N SER A 33 5.32 4.20 8.39
CA SER A 33 6.24 4.98 9.21
C SER A 33 7.73 4.71 8.86
N PRO A 34 8.66 5.61 9.23
CA PRO A 34 10.08 5.33 9.13
C PRO A 34 10.54 4.11 9.95
N LYS A 35 9.84 3.81 11.06
CA LYS A 35 10.17 2.71 11.96
C LYS A 35 9.87 1.34 11.33
N GLY A 36 8.79 1.25 10.56
CA GLY A 36 8.38 0.01 9.89
C GLY A 36 9.04 -0.23 8.53
N ARG A 37 10.07 0.54 8.17
CA ARG A 37 10.73 0.43 6.85
C ARG A 37 11.31 -0.95 6.60
N ASP A 38 12.07 -1.48 7.56
CA ASP A 38 12.74 -2.77 7.41
C ASP A 38 11.72 -3.91 7.41
N ASP A 39 10.71 -3.82 8.26
CA ASP A 39 9.61 -4.79 8.31
C ASP A 39 8.77 -4.78 7.02
N LEU A 40 8.49 -3.59 6.46
CA LEU A 40 7.83 -3.46 5.16
C LEU A 40 8.68 -4.07 4.04
N TYR A 41 10.00 -3.86 4.09
CA TYR A 41 10.92 -4.49 3.15
C TYR A 41 10.89 -6.02 3.26
N GLN A 42 10.89 -6.57 4.47
CA GLN A 42 10.77 -8.01 4.71
C GLN A 42 9.40 -8.57 4.30
N TYR A 43 8.33 -7.84 4.59
CA TYR A 43 6.97 -8.20 4.17
C TYR A 43 6.91 -8.35 2.64
N ASN A 44 7.46 -7.38 1.90
CA ASN A 44 7.50 -7.41 0.44
C ASN A 44 8.52 -8.41 -0.18
N GLN A 45 9.42 -9.01 0.63
CA GLN A 45 10.41 -10.00 0.17
C GLN A 45 9.82 -11.42 0.02
N LYS A 46 8.67 -11.69 0.65
CA LYS A 46 7.87 -12.89 0.30
C LYS A 46 7.55 -12.82 -1.19
N GLU A 47 7.72 -13.93 -1.92
CA GLU A 47 7.67 -13.97 -3.40
C GLU A 47 6.55 -13.09 -3.96
N ARG A 48 6.93 -12.00 -4.65
CA ARG A 48 6.07 -11.07 -5.40
C ARG A 48 4.66 -10.86 -4.80
N ILE A 49 4.58 -10.29 -3.60
CA ILE A 49 3.30 -9.81 -3.06
C ILE A 49 2.60 -8.89 -4.08
N THR A 50 1.39 -9.29 -4.48
CA THR A 50 0.49 -8.53 -5.33
C THR A 50 -0.42 -7.64 -4.48
N VAL A 51 -0.99 -6.60 -5.10
CA VAL A 51 -1.97 -5.73 -4.43
C VAL A 51 -3.16 -6.53 -3.88
N LEU A 52 -3.56 -7.59 -4.59
CA LEU A 52 -4.67 -8.44 -4.16
C LEU A 52 -4.32 -9.21 -2.88
N GLU A 53 -3.14 -9.83 -2.81
CA GLU A 53 -2.69 -10.54 -1.60
C GLU A 53 -2.58 -9.59 -0.40
N VAL A 54 -2.16 -8.34 -0.61
CA VAL A 54 -2.18 -7.35 0.47
C VAL A 54 -3.62 -7.06 0.92
N LEU A 55 -4.57 -6.90 0.01
CA LEU A 55 -5.97 -6.68 0.40
C LEU A 55 -6.55 -7.90 1.13
N GLU A 56 -6.12 -9.12 0.80
CA GLU A 56 -6.49 -10.35 1.51
C GLU A 56 -5.89 -10.42 2.93
N ASP A 57 -4.66 -9.91 3.13
CA ASP A 57 -4.02 -9.80 4.44
C ASP A 57 -4.66 -8.72 5.35
N PHE A 58 -5.38 -7.75 4.76
CA PHE A 58 -6.04 -6.64 5.47
C PHE A 58 -7.54 -6.56 5.12
N PRO A 59 -8.35 -7.55 5.54
CA PRO A 59 -9.75 -7.69 5.12
C PRO A 59 -10.67 -6.56 5.64
N SER A 60 -10.25 -5.76 6.62
CA SER A 60 -11.04 -4.63 7.10
C SER A 60 -10.94 -3.39 6.20
N VAL A 61 -10.04 -3.41 5.21
CA VAL A 61 -9.77 -2.30 4.27
C VAL A 61 -10.87 -2.25 3.21
N GLN A 62 -11.68 -1.20 3.26
CA GLN A 62 -12.75 -0.93 2.30
C GLN A 62 -12.34 0.14 1.30
N MET A 63 -11.32 -0.16 0.49
CA MET A 63 -10.77 0.80 -0.48
C MET A 63 -11.61 0.84 -1.77
N PRO A 64 -12.01 2.03 -2.26
CA PRO A 64 -12.68 2.17 -3.55
C PRO A 64 -11.80 1.66 -4.70
N PHE A 65 -12.41 1.02 -5.69
CA PHE A 65 -11.69 0.45 -6.83
C PHE A 65 -10.90 1.50 -7.64
N GLU A 66 -11.40 2.73 -7.70
CA GLU A 66 -10.77 3.86 -8.39
C GLU A 66 -9.38 4.20 -7.82
N TRP A 67 -9.12 3.87 -6.55
CA TRP A 67 -7.80 4.02 -5.95
C TRP A 67 -6.80 3.00 -6.50
N LEU A 68 -7.26 1.77 -6.76
CA LEU A 68 -6.39 0.72 -7.32
C LEU A 68 -5.90 1.08 -8.73
N LEU A 69 -6.71 1.82 -9.50
CA LEU A 69 -6.32 2.31 -10.82
C LEU A 69 -5.15 3.30 -10.78
N GLN A 70 -4.95 4.00 -9.66
CA GLN A 70 -3.81 4.91 -9.49
C GLN A 70 -2.48 4.18 -9.24
N LEU A 71 -2.53 2.90 -8.87
CA LEU A 71 -1.34 2.07 -8.61
C LEU A 71 -0.80 1.41 -9.88
N VAL A 72 -1.63 1.31 -10.92
CA VAL A 72 -1.22 0.78 -12.22
C VAL A 72 -0.37 1.85 -12.92
N PRO A 73 0.88 1.56 -13.34
CA PRO A 73 1.66 2.50 -14.12
C PRO A 73 0.86 2.87 -15.38
N THR A 74 0.57 4.15 -15.59
CA THR A 74 -0.16 4.60 -16.77
C THR A 74 0.57 4.10 -18.02
N PRO A 75 -0.07 3.32 -18.91
CA PRO A 75 0.57 2.95 -20.16
C PRO A 75 0.94 4.22 -20.91
N PHE A 76 2.19 4.31 -21.36
CA PHE A 76 2.79 5.48 -22.04
C PHE A 76 2.12 5.83 -23.39
N LEU A 77 0.93 5.32 -23.70
CA LEU A 77 0.28 5.34 -25.01
C LEU A 77 -0.78 6.44 -25.20
N LEU A 78 -0.80 7.48 -24.36
CA LEU A 78 -1.70 8.64 -24.52
C LEU A 78 -0.94 9.96 -24.80
N LEU A 79 0.11 9.89 -25.61
CA LEU A 79 0.72 11.06 -26.24
C LEU A 79 0.82 10.80 -27.75
N HIS A 80 -0.29 11.00 -28.45
CA HIS A 80 -0.33 11.30 -29.88
C HIS A 80 -1.20 12.52 -30.11
#